data_AF-A0A510UYY9-F1
#
_entry.id   AF-A0A510UYY9-F1
#
_cell.length_a   1.000
_cell.length_b   1.000
_cell.length_c   1.000
_cell.angle_alpha   90.00
_cell.angle_beta   90.00
_cell.angle_gamma   90.00
#
_symmetry.space_group_name_H-M   'P 1'
#
loop_
_entity.id
_entity.type
_entity.pdbx_description
1 polymer ?
#
loop_
_entity_poly.entity_id
_entity_poly.type
_entity_poly.pdbx_seq_one_letter_code
_entity_poly.pdbx_strand_id
1 'polypeptide(L)'
;MRLFPTVHATGDLPPAHRAHLELHGLVLVGADDDPDLVLVLPGTAPAAPVVGTGTVVLATGSEAPEVASLLASHGITAHAADATPSALVPADLTADDLLAWTTDVALPVRATLHVDGLAVPLLRTDTGSQALGSTVAAGLRAGRGRLLVLGVDALAEPEVLLNAVIWAARPAAAATADERHADLVGHPAWTRLKRDVTELQGVQVKDGSVPDDQHHERARELVHAIARSLDELAPALPHDEDYLTAVGKDLTRWSETGFGVPDFLDSLVAFHPQRQRVDGLPHLVLFPMYTQNGSTDRRVEAVLLQVRWPDVVAHLEAEQFSNALFVPVTFLDFTPGYDTNSAVLFPETVAVREVPTFTWGAIFADREAARFRRVVRAAADTTRLALPPDAARLLDDQRLAEETFVLWDLVHDRTHMRGDLPFDPFMIKQRMPFFLYSLEELRCDLTAFRAAVRLEGEGVPHARYVQYAILFDRLFRFPVTGTRVRNYDGLGGQLLFAWLHQHHVLHWTDSRLTIDWPQVPDAVIGLAEQIEQLYWRSIDRPKTAHWLAAYALVSGTVTPHPASVWARGDLPLDGPPKGFTDAVLDDEFPLSMFYEALSRKIGDVVASTSGITA
;
A
#
# COMPACT_ATOMS: atom_id res chain seq x y z
N MET A 1 -11.70 -6.14 -16.02
CA MET A 1 -11.82 -7.20 -14.98
C MET A 1 -12.52 -6.61 -13.78
N ARG A 2 -13.41 -7.38 -13.14
CA ARG A 2 -14.04 -6.97 -11.88
C ARG A 2 -13.01 -7.15 -10.76
N LEU A 3 -12.87 -6.13 -9.91
CA LEU A 3 -11.91 -6.16 -8.80
C LEU A 3 -12.46 -6.89 -7.58
N PHE A 4 -13.76 -6.70 -7.29
CA PHE A 4 -14.44 -7.27 -6.13
C PHE A 4 -15.25 -8.53 -6.50
N PRO A 5 -15.34 -9.52 -5.59
CA PRO A 5 -16.01 -10.79 -5.88
C PRO A 5 -17.51 -10.63 -6.11
N THR A 6 -18.04 -11.46 -6.99
CA THR A 6 -19.49 -11.69 -7.09
C THR A 6 -19.94 -12.86 -6.23
N VAL A 7 -21.12 -12.73 -5.64
CA VAL A 7 -21.66 -13.75 -4.72
C VAL A 7 -23.07 -14.13 -5.14
N HIS A 8 -23.31 -15.43 -5.27
CA HIS A 8 -24.65 -15.98 -5.40
C HIS A 8 -25.08 -16.64 -4.09
N ALA A 9 -26.19 -16.19 -3.49
CA ALA A 9 -26.81 -16.86 -2.36
C ALA A 9 -27.95 -17.78 -2.83
N THR A 10 -27.98 -19.02 -2.34
CA THR A 10 -28.99 -20.02 -2.72
C THR A 10 -30.39 -19.75 -2.16
N GLY A 11 -30.54 -18.74 -1.29
CA GLY A 11 -31.80 -18.28 -0.74
C GLY A 11 -31.72 -16.82 -0.29
N ASP A 12 -32.75 -16.36 0.43
CA ASP A 12 -32.87 -14.97 0.85
C ASP A 12 -31.90 -14.65 2.00
N LEU A 13 -30.91 -13.81 1.72
CA LEU A 13 -30.05 -13.22 2.74
C LEU A 13 -30.81 -12.16 3.56
N PRO A 14 -30.61 -12.13 4.90
CA PRO A 14 -31.13 -11.04 5.71
C PRO A 14 -30.65 -9.67 5.17
N PRO A 15 -31.52 -8.62 5.14
CA PRO A 15 -31.17 -7.32 4.55
C PRO A 15 -29.88 -6.71 5.09
N ALA A 16 -29.61 -6.84 6.39
CA ALA A 16 -28.38 -6.35 7.01
C ALA A 16 -27.11 -7.03 6.47
N HIS A 17 -27.16 -8.34 6.21
CA HIS A 17 -26.02 -9.09 5.68
C HIS A 17 -25.78 -8.76 4.21
N ARG A 18 -26.85 -8.62 3.43
CA ARG A 18 -26.78 -8.11 2.05
C ARG A 18 -26.10 -6.74 2.02
N ALA A 19 -26.60 -5.80 2.82
CA ALA A 19 -26.06 -4.45 2.88
C ALA A 19 -24.59 -4.44 3.32
N HIS A 20 -24.22 -5.29 4.28
CA HIS A 20 -22.83 -5.42 4.75
C HIS A 20 -21.89 -5.94 3.65
N LEU A 21 -22.28 -7.00 2.93
CA LEU A 21 -21.48 -7.50 1.80
C LEU A 21 -21.32 -6.44 0.69
N GLU A 22 -22.41 -5.74 0.36
CA GLU A 22 -22.40 -4.66 -0.66
C GLU A 22 -21.55 -3.46 -0.23
N LEU A 23 -21.56 -3.10 1.07
CA LEU A 23 -20.71 -2.05 1.65
C LEU A 23 -19.22 -2.34 1.41
N HIS A 24 -18.83 -3.60 1.46
CA HIS A 24 -17.46 -4.06 1.22
C HIS A 24 -17.18 -4.42 -0.26
N GLY A 25 -18.05 -3.98 -1.17
CA GLY A 25 -17.87 -4.07 -2.62
C GLY A 25 -18.28 -5.39 -3.24
N LEU A 26 -18.81 -6.35 -2.48
CA LEU A 26 -19.27 -7.61 -3.05
C LEU A 26 -20.59 -7.40 -3.79
N VAL A 27 -20.71 -7.99 -4.97
CA VAL A 27 -21.87 -7.82 -5.84
C VAL A 27 -22.70 -9.10 -5.84
N LEU A 28 -23.97 -9.00 -5.44
CA LEU A 28 -24.88 -10.14 -5.47
C LEU A 28 -25.40 -10.41 -6.89
N VAL A 29 -25.30 -11.67 -7.34
CA VAL A 29 -25.65 -12.09 -8.71
C VAL A 29 -26.50 -13.37 -8.72
N GLY A 30 -27.10 -13.68 -9.87
CA GLY A 30 -27.84 -14.91 -10.09
C GLY A 30 -26.94 -16.14 -10.20
N ALA A 31 -27.53 -17.34 -10.13
CA ALA A 31 -26.78 -18.60 -10.26
C ALA A 31 -26.12 -18.76 -11.64
N ASP A 32 -26.74 -18.21 -12.68
CA ASP A 32 -26.30 -18.33 -14.07
C ASP A 32 -25.25 -17.27 -14.47
N ASP A 33 -24.87 -16.37 -13.56
CA ASP A 33 -23.96 -15.23 -13.81
C ASP A 33 -22.47 -15.55 -13.53
N ASP A 34 -22.10 -16.84 -13.42
CA ASP A 34 -20.75 -17.32 -13.06
C ASP A 34 -20.17 -16.62 -11.81
N PRO A 35 -20.77 -16.84 -10.62
CA PRO A 35 -20.34 -16.17 -9.41
C PRO A 35 -18.94 -16.62 -8.96
N ASP A 36 -18.20 -15.70 -8.34
CA ASP A 36 -16.91 -16.00 -7.69
C ASP A 36 -17.07 -16.84 -6.42
N LEU A 37 -18.23 -16.73 -5.77
CA LEU A 37 -18.65 -17.51 -4.63
C LEU A 37 -20.13 -17.91 -4.68
N VAL A 38 -20.44 -19.16 -4.32
CA VAL A 38 -21.78 -19.58 -3.90
C VAL A 38 -21.87 -19.67 -2.37
N LEU A 39 -22.82 -18.94 -1.79
CA LEU A 39 -23.18 -19.01 -0.37
C LEU A 39 -24.42 -19.90 -0.20
N VAL A 40 -24.22 -21.10 0.34
CA VAL A 40 -25.27 -22.09 0.60
C VAL A 40 -25.89 -21.84 1.97
N LEU A 41 -27.12 -21.33 1.96
CA LEU A 41 -27.90 -21.07 3.17
C LEU A 41 -28.53 -22.35 3.75
N PRO A 42 -28.90 -22.36 5.05
CA PRO A 42 -29.49 -23.53 5.71
C PRO A 42 -30.70 -24.09 4.95
N GLY A 43 -30.73 -25.40 4.72
CA GLY A 43 -31.86 -26.09 4.07
C GLY A 43 -31.99 -25.86 2.56
N THR A 44 -31.02 -25.20 1.93
CA THR A 44 -30.97 -25.00 0.48
C THR A 44 -29.85 -25.82 -0.16
N ALA A 45 -29.85 -25.93 -1.49
CA ALA A 45 -28.79 -26.59 -2.23
C ALA A 45 -28.31 -25.69 -3.38
N PRO A 46 -27.01 -25.67 -3.68
CA PRO A 46 -26.49 -24.94 -4.83
C PRO A 46 -26.96 -25.61 -6.13
N ALA A 47 -27.19 -24.82 -7.18
CA ALA A 47 -27.19 -25.33 -8.55
C ALA A 47 -25.80 -25.92 -8.87
N ALA A 48 -25.70 -26.82 -9.86
CA ALA A 48 -24.44 -27.50 -10.18
C ALA A 48 -23.30 -26.47 -10.34
N PRO A 49 -22.28 -26.47 -9.45
CA PRO A 49 -21.33 -25.38 -9.38
C PRO A 49 -20.40 -25.38 -10.60
N VAL A 50 -20.09 -24.19 -11.09
CA VAL A 50 -19.01 -24.00 -12.07
C VAL A 50 -17.69 -24.41 -11.42
N VAL A 51 -16.87 -25.17 -12.15
CA VAL A 51 -15.58 -25.66 -11.66
C VAL A 51 -14.70 -24.47 -11.23
N GLY A 52 -14.25 -24.48 -9.98
CA GLY A 52 -13.37 -23.44 -9.43
C GLY A 52 -14.08 -22.31 -8.68
N THR A 53 -15.42 -22.22 -8.71
CA THR A 53 -16.18 -21.30 -7.87
C THR A 53 -16.01 -21.63 -6.39
N GLY A 54 -15.80 -20.60 -5.56
CA GLY A 54 -15.73 -20.74 -4.13
C GLY A 54 -17.08 -21.11 -3.52
N THR A 55 -17.10 -21.85 -2.42
CA THR A 55 -18.35 -22.21 -1.73
C THR A 55 -18.23 -21.97 -0.23
N VAL A 56 -19.22 -21.27 0.33
CA VAL A 56 -19.46 -21.22 1.78
C VAL A 56 -20.73 -22.01 2.09
N VAL A 57 -20.69 -22.93 3.05
CA VAL A 57 -21.87 -23.69 3.51
C VAL A 57 -22.17 -23.33 4.95
N LEU A 58 -23.39 -22.85 5.22
CA LEU A 58 -23.91 -22.66 6.57
C LEU A 58 -24.59 -23.96 7.03
N ALA A 59 -23.83 -24.77 7.77
CA ALA A 59 -24.22 -26.13 8.15
C ALA A 59 -25.09 -26.17 9.41
N THR A 60 -26.11 -27.01 9.34
CA THR A 60 -27.06 -27.41 10.39
C THR A 60 -26.88 -28.87 10.83
N GLY A 61 -26.11 -29.66 10.08
CA GLY A 61 -25.93 -31.09 10.32
C GLY A 61 -27.11 -31.95 9.85
N SER A 62 -28.06 -31.35 9.14
CA SER A 62 -29.18 -32.01 8.46
C SER A 62 -29.29 -31.53 7.01
N GLU A 63 -28.15 -31.50 6.30
CA GLU A 63 -28.07 -30.93 4.96
C GLU A 63 -28.83 -31.75 3.91
N ALA A 64 -29.18 -31.08 2.81
CA ALA A 64 -29.63 -31.76 1.60
C ALA A 64 -28.57 -32.79 1.12
N PRO A 65 -28.97 -33.92 0.52
CA PRO A 65 -28.04 -34.98 0.12
C PRO A 65 -26.90 -34.51 -0.77
N GLU A 66 -27.14 -33.54 -1.65
CA GLU A 66 -26.15 -32.95 -2.55
C GLU A 66 -25.07 -32.19 -1.78
N VAL A 67 -25.48 -31.40 -0.77
CA VAL A 67 -24.57 -30.65 0.10
C VAL A 67 -23.79 -31.62 0.98
N ALA A 68 -24.44 -32.61 1.59
CA ALA A 68 -23.74 -33.63 2.39
C ALA A 68 -22.68 -34.39 1.56
N SER A 69 -22.99 -34.71 0.30
CA SER A 69 -22.05 -35.33 -0.64
C SER A 69 -20.87 -34.39 -0.98
N LEU A 70 -21.15 -33.11 -1.22
CA LEU A 70 -20.11 -32.08 -1.42
C LEU A 70 -19.16 -32.03 -0.22
N LEU A 71 -19.69 -31.93 1.00
CA LEU A 71 -18.88 -31.89 2.23
C LEU A 71 -18.04 -33.16 2.38
N ALA A 72 -18.64 -34.34 2.22
CA ALA A 72 -17.95 -35.62 2.34
C ALA A 72 -16.83 -35.78 1.30
N SER A 73 -17.03 -35.31 0.07
CA SER A 73 -15.98 -35.33 -0.98
C SER A 73 -14.74 -34.50 -0.63
N HIS A 74 -14.87 -33.56 0.32
CA HIS A 74 -13.81 -32.71 0.84
C HIS A 74 -13.35 -33.11 2.25
N GLY A 75 -13.84 -34.23 2.76
CA GLY A 75 -13.48 -34.76 4.08
C GLY A 75 -14.11 -34.01 5.25
N ILE A 76 -15.32 -33.48 5.05
CA ILE A 76 -16.06 -32.79 6.11
C ILE A 76 -17.38 -33.53 6.34
N THR A 77 -17.66 -33.89 7.59
CA THR A 77 -18.97 -34.40 8.01
C THR A 77 -19.55 -33.46 9.07
N ALA A 78 -20.75 -32.95 8.83
CA ALA A 78 -21.47 -32.10 9.78
C ALA A 78 -22.43 -32.94 10.64
N HIS A 79 -22.41 -32.72 11.95
CA HIS A 79 -23.33 -33.34 12.90
C HIS A 79 -24.16 -32.27 13.57
N ALA A 80 -25.49 -32.43 13.56
CA ALA A 80 -26.40 -31.45 14.11
C ALA A 80 -26.10 -31.19 15.59
N ALA A 81 -26.10 -29.91 15.94
CA ALA A 81 -25.95 -29.43 17.29
C ALA A 81 -27.01 -28.36 17.53
N ASP A 82 -27.54 -28.30 18.74
CA ASP A 82 -28.41 -27.20 19.16
C ASP A 82 -27.89 -26.72 20.51
N ALA A 83 -26.79 -25.97 20.45
CA ALA A 83 -26.10 -25.48 21.63
C ALA A 83 -26.34 -23.98 21.82
N THR A 84 -26.30 -23.56 23.09
CA THR A 84 -26.26 -22.14 23.45
C THR A 84 -25.10 -21.42 22.76
N PRO A 85 -25.21 -20.11 22.52
CA PRO A 85 -24.11 -19.31 21.99
C PRO A 85 -22.79 -19.63 22.69
N SER A 86 -21.77 -19.94 21.90
CA SER A 86 -20.45 -20.32 22.39
C SER A 86 -19.43 -19.36 21.81
N ALA A 87 -18.50 -18.89 22.66
CA ALA A 87 -17.36 -18.11 22.20
C ALA A 87 -16.53 -18.92 21.20
N LEU A 88 -15.97 -18.25 20.20
CA LEU A 88 -15.21 -18.87 19.13
C LEU A 88 -13.73 -18.53 19.23
N VAL A 89 -12.88 -19.50 18.92
CA VAL A 89 -11.44 -19.33 18.84
C VAL A 89 -10.89 -19.94 17.54
N PRO A 90 -9.80 -19.39 16.98
CA PRO A 90 -9.11 -20.01 15.85
C PRO A 90 -8.60 -21.41 16.21
N ALA A 91 -8.75 -22.35 15.28
CA ALA A 91 -8.17 -23.69 15.42
C ALA A 91 -6.65 -23.69 15.22
N ASP A 92 -6.15 -22.78 14.38
CA ASP A 92 -4.76 -22.44 14.19
C ASP A 92 -4.63 -20.93 14.36
N LEU A 93 -3.73 -20.53 15.25
CA LEU A 93 -3.47 -19.16 15.65
C LEU A 93 -2.68 -18.34 14.62
N THR A 94 -2.26 -18.99 13.53
CA THR A 94 -1.47 -18.42 12.42
C THR A 94 -2.20 -18.44 11.07
N ALA A 95 -3.36 -19.10 11.00
CA ALA A 95 -4.22 -19.07 9.82
C ALA A 95 -4.95 -17.72 9.72
N ASP A 96 -5.58 -17.44 8.57
CA ASP A 96 -6.43 -16.25 8.38
C ASP A 96 -7.46 -16.11 9.51
N ASP A 97 -7.60 -14.89 10.04
CA ASP A 97 -8.46 -14.56 11.17
C ASP A 97 -9.91 -14.38 10.73
N LEU A 98 -10.68 -15.48 10.70
CA LEU A 98 -12.11 -15.43 10.36
C LEU A 98 -12.96 -14.65 11.37
N LEU A 99 -12.41 -14.30 12.54
CA LEU A 99 -13.08 -13.51 13.58
C LEU A 99 -12.58 -12.05 13.61
N ALA A 100 -11.74 -11.64 12.66
CA ALA A 100 -11.30 -10.26 12.53
C ALA A 100 -12.51 -9.31 12.48
N TRP A 101 -12.35 -8.12 13.05
CA TRP A 101 -13.40 -7.08 13.18
C TRP A 101 -14.61 -7.46 14.03
N THR A 102 -14.52 -8.54 14.80
CA THR A 102 -15.52 -8.89 15.84
C THR A 102 -14.96 -8.70 17.25
N THR A 103 -15.85 -8.50 18.22
CA THR A 103 -15.49 -8.41 19.66
C THR A 103 -16.24 -9.48 20.44
N ASP A 104 -15.52 -10.32 21.18
CA ASP A 104 -16.07 -11.36 22.06
C ASP A 104 -17.20 -12.20 21.42
N VAL A 105 -17.02 -12.56 20.15
CA VAL A 105 -18.07 -13.19 19.35
C VAL A 105 -18.48 -14.55 19.92
N ALA A 106 -19.76 -14.67 20.26
CA ALA A 106 -20.38 -15.91 20.71
C ALA A 106 -21.60 -16.23 19.85
N LEU A 107 -21.49 -17.29 19.04
CA LEU A 107 -22.53 -17.68 18.08
C LEU A 107 -23.22 -18.99 18.48
N PRO A 108 -24.53 -19.14 18.23
CA PRO A 108 -25.21 -20.42 18.34
C PRO A 108 -24.51 -21.49 17.48
N VAL A 109 -24.25 -22.67 18.06
CA VAL A 109 -23.67 -23.80 17.31
C VAL A 109 -24.81 -24.63 16.75
N ARG A 110 -24.90 -24.66 15.41
CA ARG A 110 -25.90 -25.41 14.63
C ARG A 110 -25.37 -26.78 14.19
N ALA A 111 -24.06 -26.92 14.02
CA ALA A 111 -23.40 -28.17 13.72
C ALA A 111 -21.97 -28.21 14.28
N THR A 112 -21.55 -29.40 14.70
CA THR A 112 -20.12 -29.69 14.90
C THR A 112 -19.57 -30.44 13.70
N LEU A 113 -18.32 -30.16 13.34
CA LEU A 113 -17.69 -30.69 12.15
C LEU A 113 -16.64 -31.75 12.51
N HIS A 114 -16.78 -32.93 11.92
CA HIS A 114 -15.67 -33.87 11.82
C HIS A 114 -14.88 -33.58 10.55
N VAL A 115 -13.56 -33.46 10.67
CA VAL A 115 -12.68 -33.11 9.56
C VAL A 115 -11.66 -34.23 9.38
N ASP A 116 -11.66 -34.83 8.20
CA ASP A 116 -10.69 -35.81 7.73
C ASP A 116 -10.13 -35.42 6.35
N GLY A 117 -9.10 -36.13 5.88
CA GLY A 117 -8.54 -35.87 4.56
C GLY A 117 -7.78 -34.53 4.45
N LEU A 118 -8.15 -33.71 3.46
CA LEU A 118 -7.41 -32.50 3.07
C LEU A 118 -7.94 -31.20 3.70
N ALA A 119 -9.19 -31.18 4.17
CA ALA A 119 -9.73 -30.02 4.85
C ALA A 119 -9.06 -29.84 6.22
N VAL A 120 -9.02 -28.59 6.70
CA VAL A 120 -8.45 -28.24 7.99
C VAL A 120 -9.50 -27.57 8.89
N PRO A 121 -9.51 -27.84 10.20
CA PRO A 121 -10.26 -27.05 11.16
C PRO A 121 -9.80 -25.58 11.11
N LEU A 122 -10.75 -24.64 11.16
CA LEU A 122 -10.49 -23.20 11.12
C LEU A 122 -10.98 -22.49 12.39
N LEU A 123 -12.16 -22.86 12.90
CA LEU A 123 -12.70 -22.34 14.16
C LEU A 123 -13.15 -23.47 15.07
N ARG A 124 -13.03 -23.24 16.37
CA ARG A 124 -13.50 -24.13 17.44
C ARG A 124 -14.27 -23.35 18.49
N THR A 125 -15.12 -24.03 19.24
CA THR A 125 -15.72 -23.44 20.44
C THR A 125 -14.65 -23.28 21.52
N ASP A 126 -14.66 -22.14 22.19
CA ASP A 126 -13.88 -21.95 23.40
C ASP A 126 -14.49 -22.76 24.55
N THR A 127 -13.64 -23.39 25.35
CA THR A 127 -14.05 -24.13 26.55
C THR A 127 -13.72 -23.37 27.84
N GLY A 128 -13.09 -22.19 27.74
CA GLY A 128 -12.53 -21.45 28.87
C GLY A 128 -11.33 -22.17 29.51
N SER A 129 -10.74 -23.13 28.81
CA SER A 129 -9.57 -23.90 29.23
C SER A 129 -8.52 -23.97 28.11
N GLN A 130 -7.33 -24.51 28.38
CA GLN A 130 -6.32 -24.72 27.34
C GLN A 130 -6.72 -25.79 26.31
N ALA A 131 -7.78 -26.58 26.58
CA ALA A 131 -8.29 -27.56 25.63
C ALA A 131 -9.23 -26.89 24.64
N LEU A 132 -8.96 -27.07 23.34
CA LEU A 132 -9.86 -26.60 22.29
C LEU A 132 -11.16 -27.41 22.29
N GLY A 133 -12.29 -26.74 22.09
CA GLY A 133 -13.60 -27.38 21.99
C GLY A 133 -13.86 -28.02 20.63
N SER A 134 -15.14 -28.17 20.30
CA SER A 134 -15.61 -28.79 19.06
C SER A 134 -15.24 -27.93 17.85
N THR A 135 -14.86 -28.57 16.75
CA THR A 135 -14.68 -27.87 15.48
C THR A 135 -16.03 -27.39 14.95
N VAL A 136 -16.10 -26.10 14.64
CA VAL A 136 -17.32 -25.43 14.16
C VAL A 136 -17.09 -24.61 12.89
N ALA A 137 -15.85 -24.49 12.42
CA ALA A 137 -15.57 -24.15 11.04
C ALA A 137 -14.43 -25.00 10.50
N ALA A 138 -14.52 -25.38 9.22
CA ALA A 138 -13.49 -26.13 8.52
C ALA A 138 -13.46 -25.75 7.04
N GLY A 139 -12.31 -25.82 6.40
CA GLY A 139 -12.20 -25.44 4.99
C GLY A 139 -11.00 -26.01 4.26
N LEU A 140 -10.99 -25.80 2.95
CA LEU A 140 -9.94 -26.21 2.03
C LEU A 140 -9.67 -25.10 1.00
N ARG A 141 -8.39 -24.76 0.79
CA ARG A 141 -7.89 -23.94 -0.34
C ARG A 141 -6.90 -24.77 -1.17
N ALA A 142 -7.37 -25.69 -2.00
CA ALA A 142 -6.47 -26.49 -2.86
C ALA A 142 -7.19 -27.01 -4.10
N GLY A 143 -6.49 -27.02 -5.25
CA GLY A 143 -6.64 -27.78 -6.52
C GLY A 143 -8.00 -28.17 -7.11
N ARG A 144 -9.03 -28.39 -6.29
CA ARG A 144 -10.41 -28.78 -6.62
C ARG A 144 -11.46 -27.71 -6.31
N GLY A 145 -11.06 -26.59 -5.68
CA GLY A 145 -11.96 -25.49 -5.33
C GLY A 145 -11.62 -24.87 -3.98
N ARG A 146 -12.40 -23.87 -3.57
CA ARG A 146 -12.36 -23.28 -2.23
C ARG A 146 -13.68 -23.63 -1.53
N LEU A 147 -13.60 -24.32 -0.40
CA LEU A 147 -14.78 -24.67 0.41
C LEU A 147 -14.54 -24.22 1.84
N LEU A 148 -15.53 -23.53 2.41
CA LEU A 148 -15.60 -23.19 3.82
C LEU A 148 -16.96 -23.65 4.37
N VAL A 149 -16.94 -24.33 5.50
CA VAL A 149 -18.14 -24.79 6.20
C VAL A 149 -18.19 -24.12 7.56
N LEU A 150 -19.30 -23.47 7.87
CA LEU A 150 -19.59 -22.88 9.17
C LEU A 150 -20.73 -23.65 9.83
N GLY A 151 -20.43 -24.32 10.94
CA GLY A 151 -21.41 -24.98 11.82
C GLY A 151 -21.98 -24.04 12.89
N VAL A 152 -21.72 -22.74 12.79
CA VAL A 152 -22.30 -21.69 13.63
C VAL A 152 -23.36 -20.91 12.86
N ASP A 153 -24.26 -20.26 13.59
CA ASP A 153 -25.22 -19.33 13.01
C ASP A 153 -24.53 -18.02 12.59
N ALA A 154 -23.85 -18.05 11.43
CA ALA A 154 -23.17 -16.89 10.87
C ALA A 154 -24.13 -15.78 10.42
N LEU A 155 -25.44 -16.04 10.38
CA LEU A 155 -26.46 -15.02 10.11
C LEU A 155 -26.80 -14.17 11.36
N ALA A 156 -26.17 -14.47 12.50
CA ALA A 156 -26.21 -13.62 13.69
C ALA A 156 -25.09 -12.57 13.71
N GLU A 157 -24.07 -12.68 12.85
CA GLU A 157 -22.89 -11.78 12.83
C GLU A 157 -22.42 -11.52 11.38
N PRO A 158 -22.79 -10.36 10.79
CA PRO A 158 -22.46 -10.02 9.40
C PRO A 158 -20.96 -10.08 9.07
N GLU A 159 -20.08 -9.73 10.02
CA GLU A 159 -18.64 -9.67 9.78
C GLU A 159 -18.03 -11.07 9.63
N VAL A 160 -18.49 -12.05 10.43
CA VAL A 160 -18.08 -13.46 10.27
C VAL A 160 -18.48 -13.99 8.91
N LEU A 161 -19.67 -13.62 8.41
CA LEU A 161 -20.11 -14.01 7.07
C LEU A 161 -19.26 -13.33 5.99
N LEU A 162 -18.95 -12.04 6.11
CA LEU A 162 -18.06 -11.33 5.19
C LEU A 162 -16.68 -12.00 5.11
N ASN A 163 -16.06 -12.24 6.26
CA ASN A 163 -14.77 -12.92 6.36
C ASN A 163 -14.79 -14.29 5.68
N ALA A 164 -15.85 -15.07 5.94
CA ALA A 164 -16.04 -16.38 5.32
C ALA A 164 -16.18 -16.30 3.79
N VAL A 165 -16.96 -15.33 3.31
CA VAL A 165 -17.19 -15.11 1.87
C VAL A 165 -15.89 -14.70 1.18
N ILE A 166 -15.15 -13.73 1.71
CA ILE A 166 -13.87 -13.28 1.14
C ILE A 166 -12.83 -14.40 1.17
N TRP A 167 -12.78 -15.15 2.28
CA TRP A 167 -11.85 -16.26 2.44
C TRP A 167 -12.05 -17.35 1.38
N ALA A 168 -13.31 -17.66 1.06
CA ALA A 168 -13.69 -18.73 0.15
C ALA A 168 -13.83 -18.28 -1.30
N ALA A 169 -14.02 -16.98 -1.58
CA ALA A 169 -14.16 -16.47 -2.95
C ALA A 169 -13.00 -16.94 -3.82
N ARG A 170 -13.28 -17.37 -5.06
CA ARG A 170 -12.20 -17.67 -6.00
C ARG A 170 -11.35 -16.40 -6.19
N PRO A 171 -10.02 -16.50 -6.34
CA PRO A 171 -9.21 -15.35 -6.67
C PRO A 171 -9.78 -14.69 -7.91
N ALA A 172 -9.73 -13.35 -7.97
CA ALA A 172 -9.75 -12.71 -9.28
C ALA A 172 -8.68 -13.41 -10.13
N ALA A 173 -9.01 -13.77 -11.37
CA ALA A 173 -8.01 -14.32 -12.28
C ALA A 173 -6.77 -13.43 -12.20
N ALA A 174 -5.58 -14.02 -12.04
CA ALA A 174 -4.35 -13.24 -11.93
C ALA A 174 -4.40 -12.19 -13.04
N ALA A 175 -4.35 -10.91 -12.67
CA ALA A 175 -4.29 -9.85 -13.65
C ALA A 175 -3.10 -10.21 -14.55
N THR A 176 -3.39 -10.56 -15.81
CA THR A 176 -2.34 -10.62 -16.81
C THR A 176 -1.65 -9.27 -16.75
N ALA A 177 -0.32 -9.26 -16.86
CA ALA A 177 0.41 -8.01 -17.01
C ALA A 177 -0.34 -7.12 -18.00
N ASP A 178 -0.43 -5.83 -17.72
CA ASP A 178 -1.15 -4.91 -18.59
C ASP A 178 -0.40 -4.77 -19.92
N GLU A 179 -0.69 -5.70 -20.84
CA GLU A 179 -0.01 -5.83 -22.13
C GLU A 179 -0.50 -4.80 -23.15
N ARG A 180 -1.34 -3.83 -22.75
CA ARG A 180 -1.85 -2.76 -23.62
C ARG A 180 -0.75 -2.06 -24.41
N HIS A 181 0.46 -2.01 -23.88
CA HIS A 181 1.62 -1.32 -24.48
C HIS A 181 2.81 -2.25 -24.77
N ALA A 182 2.57 -3.55 -24.96
CA ALA A 182 3.61 -4.51 -25.31
C ALA A 182 4.38 -4.11 -26.58
N ASP A 183 3.72 -3.47 -27.54
CA ASP A 183 4.36 -2.95 -28.77
C ASP A 183 5.35 -1.81 -28.47
N LEU A 184 5.07 -0.95 -27.50
CA LEU A 184 5.94 0.16 -27.12
C LEU A 184 7.17 -0.35 -26.35
N VAL A 185 6.97 -1.28 -25.42
CA VAL A 185 8.05 -1.94 -24.66
C VAL A 185 8.91 -2.82 -25.58
N GLY A 186 8.29 -3.51 -26.53
CA GLY A 186 8.97 -4.33 -27.54
C GLY A 186 9.60 -3.53 -28.68
N HIS A 187 9.39 -2.20 -28.73
CA HIS A 187 9.83 -1.39 -29.85
C HIS A 187 11.37 -1.35 -29.95
N PRO A 188 11.98 -1.63 -31.13
CA PRO A 188 13.44 -1.63 -31.27
C PRO A 188 14.10 -0.30 -30.89
N ALA A 189 13.42 0.84 -31.11
CA ALA A 189 13.94 2.16 -30.74
C ALA A 189 14.04 2.35 -29.23
N TRP A 190 13.12 1.77 -28.46
CA TRP A 190 13.17 1.80 -26.99
C TRP A 190 14.38 1.02 -26.46
N THR A 191 14.63 -0.17 -27.00
CA THR A 191 15.83 -0.95 -26.63
C THR A 191 17.12 -0.17 -26.92
N ARG A 192 17.20 0.50 -28.09
CA ARG A 192 18.36 1.36 -28.43
C ARG A 192 18.46 2.56 -27.49
N LEU A 193 17.34 3.22 -27.19
CA LEU A 193 17.29 4.38 -26.30
C LEU A 193 17.86 4.02 -24.93
N LYS A 194 17.38 2.93 -24.30
CA LYS A 194 17.89 2.48 -23.00
C LYS A 194 19.40 2.24 -23.02
N ARG A 195 19.90 1.55 -24.06
CA ARG A 195 21.34 1.30 -24.22
C ARG A 195 22.12 2.61 -24.31
N ASP A 196 21.70 3.52 -25.17
CA ASP A 196 22.43 4.76 -25.46
C ASP A 196 22.37 5.73 -24.26
N VAL A 197 21.24 5.78 -23.54
CA VAL A 197 21.12 6.47 -22.26
C VAL A 197 22.07 5.87 -21.24
N THR A 198 22.06 4.54 -21.04
CA THR A 198 22.95 3.88 -20.06
C THR A 198 24.43 4.11 -20.37
N GLU A 199 24.81 4.12 -21.64
CA GLU A 199 26.19 4.43 -22.04
C GLU A 199 26.55 5.90 -21.73
N LEU A 200 25.65 6.84 -22.01
CA LEU A 200 25.83 8.27 -21.70
C LEU A 200 25.96 8.50 -20.19
N GLN A 201 25.16 7.81 -19.38
CA GLN A 201 25.25 7.87 -17.93
C GLN A 201 26.67 7.54 -17.44
N GLY A 202 27.40 6.64 -18.11
CA GLY A 202 28.76 6.23 -17.74
C GLY A 202 29.81 7.35 -17.79
N VAL A 203 29.55 8.44 -18.53
CA VAL A 203 30.47 9.59 -18.65
C VAL A 203 29.98 10.85 -17.94
N GLN A 204 28.76 10.84 -17.39
CA GLN A 204 28.27 11.97 -16.59
C GLN A 204 28.97 12.04 -15.22
N VAL A 205 28.88 13.19 -14.55
CA VAL A 205 29.21 13.33 -13.12
C VAL A 205 27.94 13.65 -12.32
N LYS A 206 28.08 13.91 -11.01
CA LYS A 206 26.95 14.04 -10.07
C LYS A 206 25.88 15.07 -10.47
N ASP A 207 26.26 16.17 -11.09
CA ASP A 207 25.32 17.22 -11.53
C ASP A 207 24.75 16.99 -12.94
N GLY A 208 25.12 15.88 -13.58
CA GLY A 208 24.71 15.49 -14.93
C GLY A 208 25.61 16.01 -16.05
N SER A 209 26.61 16.84 -15.76
CA SER A 209 27.56 17.33 -16.77
C SER A 209 28.54 16.25 -17.24
N VAL A 210 29.22 16.48 -18.37
CA VAL A 210 30.33 15.67 -18.87
C VAL A 210 31.57 16.59 -18.96
N PRO A 211 32.36 16.71 -17.87
CA PRO A 211 33.45 17.69 -17.81
C PRO A 211 34.72 17.28 -18.58
N ASP A 212 34.89 16.00 -18.91
CA ASP A 212 36.04 15.53 -19.69
C ASP A 212 35.74 15.63 -21.20
N ASP A 213 36.38 16.59 -21.86
CA ASP A 213 36.24 16.84 -23.30
C ASP A 213 36.57 15.62 -24.17
N GLN A 214 37.36 14.65 -23.67
CA GLN A 214 37.65 13.40 -24.39
C GLN A 214 36.39 12.56 -24.61
N HIS A 215 35.36 12.73 -23.77
CA HIS A 215 34.09 12.03 -23.89
C HIS A 215 33.06 12.77 -24.75
N HIS A 216 33.29 14.03 -25.12
CA HIS A 216 32.29 14.88 -25.80
C HIS A 216 31.90 14.38 -27.19
N GLU A 217 32.85 13.85 -27.97
CA GLU A 217 32.55 13.29 -29.29
C GLU A 217 31.55 12.13 -29.17
N ARG A 218 31.86 11.16 -28.28
CA ARG A 218 30.99 10.02 -28.03
C ARG A 218 29.66 10.40 -27.40
N ALA A 219 29.67 11.31 -26.41
CA ALA A 219 28.44 11.81 -25.79
C ALA A 219 27.53 12.49 -26.83
N ARG A 220 28.10 13.22 -27.80
CA ARG A 220 27.35 13.83 -28.90
C ARG A 220 26.72 12.79 -29.81
N GLU A 221 27.45 11.74 -30.18
CA GLU A 221 26.87 10.61 -30.94
C GLU A 221 25.70 9.96 -30.20
N LEU A 222 25.84 9.74 -28.89
CA LEU A 222 24.81 9.14 -28.04
C LEU A 222 23.58 10.04 -27.95
N VAL A 223 23.73 11.34 -27.73
CA VAL A 223 22.61 12.31 -27.75
C VAL A 223 21.88 12.29 -29.09
N HIS A 224 22.59 12.27 -30.22
CA HIS A 224 21.96 12.17 -31.54
C HIS A 224 21.23 10.83 -31.74
N ALA A 225 21.76 9.74 -31.20
CA ALA A 225 21.10 8.44 -31.25
C ALA A 225 19.83 8.41 -30.38
N ILE A 226 19.88 8.96 -29.16
CA ILE A 226 18.75 9.11 -28.25
C ILE A 226 17.64 9.95 -28.91
N ALA A 227 17.98 11.11 -29.50
CA ALA A 227 17.02 11.96 -30.20
C ALA A 227 16.32 11.23 -31.35
N ARG A 228 17.05 10.46 -32.16
CA ARG A 228 16.44 9.63 -33.22
C ARG A 228 15.51 8.56 -32.67
N SER A 229 15.87 7.92 -31.57
CA SER A 229 14.98 6.95 -30.91
C SER A 229 13.70 7.62 -30.39
N LEU A 230 13.78 8.86 -29.87
CA LEU A 230 12.61 9.64 -29.49
C LEU A 230 11.70 9.93 -30.69
N ASP A 231 12.28 10.38 -31.82
CA ASP A 231 11.54 10.65 -33.05
C ASP A 231 10.83 9.40 -33.59
N GLU A 232 11.45 8.22 -33.46
CA GLU A 232 10.84 6.94 -33.86
C GLU A 232 9.70 6.48 -32.93
N LEU A 233 9.75 6.85 -31.65
CA LEU A 233 8.73 6.48 -30.64
C LEU A 233 7.58 7.50 -30.58
N ALA A 234 7.83 8.76 -30.90
CA ALA A 234 6.85 9.85 -30.81
C ALA A 234 5.51 9.59 -31.54
N PRO A 235 5.45 8.92 -32.71
CA PRO A 235 4.17 8.62 -33.35
C PRO A 235 3.22 7.74 -32.53
N ALA A 236 3.75 6.95 -31.58
CA ALA A 236 2.96 6.15 -30.65
C ALA A 236 2.44 6.97 -29.46
N LEU A 237 2.93 8.20 -29.27
CA LEU A 237 2.66 9.09 -28.15
C LEU A 237 2.22 10.49 -28.63
N PRO A 238 1.18 10.60 -29.48
CA PRO A 238 0.80 11.86 -30.10
C PRO A 238 0.37 12.94 -29.09
N HIS A 239 -0.08 12.55 -27.91
CA HIS A 239 -0.47 13.45 -26.82
C HIS A 239 0.72 14.14 -26.14
N ASP A 240 1.94 13.64 -26.36
CA ASP A 240 3.22 14.14 -25.83
C ASP A 240 4.10 14.80 -26.91
N GLU A 241 3.59 15.04 -28.13
CA GLU A 241 4.39 15.54 -29.28
C GLU A 241 5.21 16.80 -28.95
N ASP A 242 4.58 17.81 -28.33
CA ASP A 242 5.23 19.06 -27.94
C ASP A 242 6.35 18.81 -26.92
N TYR A 243 6.10 17.91 -25.96
CA TYR A 243 7.06 17.53 -24.94
C TYR A 243 8.27 16.80 -25.55
N LEU A 244 8.04 15.74 -26.33
CA LEU A 244 9.11 14.96 -26.95
C LEU A 244 9.96 15.81 -27.91
N THR A 245 9.32 16.73 -28.63
CA THR A 245 10.01 17.73 -29.47
C THR A 245 10.89 18.65 -28.63
N ALA A 246 10.41 19.12 -27.47
CA ALA A 246 11.19 19.95 -26.56
C ALA A 246 12.39 19.18 -25.96
N VAL A 247 12.22 17.89 -25.62
CA VAL A 247 13.31 17.03 -25.14
C VAL A 247 14.42 16.93 -26.18
N GLY A 248 14.07 16.69 -27.45
CA GLY A 248 15.06 16.64 -28.54
C GLY A 248 15.85 17.95 -28.70
N LYS A 249 15.20 19.10 -28.55
CA LYS A 249 15.84 20.42 -28.58
C LYS A 249 16.78 20.64 -27.39
N ASP A 250 16.35 20.29 -26.19
CA ASP A 250 17.15 20.43 -24.97
C ASP A 250 18.40 19.53 -25.02
N LEU A 251 18.26 18.29 -25.49
CA LEU A 251 19.37 17.37 -25.76
C LEU A 251 20.38 17.96 -26.75
N THR A 252 19.89 18.47 -27.88
CA THR A 252 20.73 19.07 -28.92
C THR A 252 21.49 20.27 -28.38
N ARG A 253 20.80 21.20 -27.70
CA ARG A 253 21.39 22.39 -27.08
C ARG A 253 22.46 22.03 -26.06
N TRP A 254 22.20 21.05 -25.20
CA TRP A 254 23.15 20.60 -24.18
C TRP A 254 24.43 20.03 -24.81
N SER A 255 24.27 19.25 -25.88
CA SER A 255 25.38 18.72 -26.67
C SER A 255 26.17 19.83 -27.39
N GLU A 256 25.52 20.80 -28.02
CA GLU A 256 26.18 21.91 -28.74
C GLU A 256 26.93 22.88 -27.80
N THR A 257 26.49 22.99 -26.55
CA THR A 257 27.09 23.86 -25.53
C THR A 257 28.19 23.19 -24.69
N GLY A 258 28.63 21.99 -25.08
CA GLY A 258 29.79 21.31 -24.49
C GLY A 258 29.48 20.55 -23.19
N PHE A 259 28.25 20.05 -23.02
CA PHE A 259 27.87 19.17 -21.91
C PHE A 259 28.12 19.75 -20.50
N GLY A 260 27.85 21.04 -20.31
CA GLY A 260 27.80 21.66 -18.98
C GLY A 260 26.70 21.07 -18.08
N VAL A 261 26.33 21.73 -16.99
CA VAL A 261 25.17 21.30 -16.20
C VAL A 261 23.92 21.30 -17.10
N PRO A 262 23.15 20.19 -17.20
CA PRO A 262 22.00 20.13 -18.09
C PRO A 262 20.91 21.14 -17.70
N ASP A 263 20.24 21.69 -18.71
CA ASP A 263 19.06 22.54 -18.55
C ASP A 263 17.94 22.00 -19.42
N PHE A 264 16.95 21.36 -18.80
CA PHE A 264 15.78 20.76 -19.44
C PHE A 264 14.49 21.50 -19.05
N LEU A 265 14.57 22.80 -18.75
CA LEU A 265 13.40 23.56 -18.32
C LEU A 265 12.29 23.60 -19.39
N ASP A 266 12.68 23.72 -20.66
CA ASP A 266 11.72 23.90 -21.76
C ASP A 266 10.91 22.60 -21.96
N SER A 267 11.57 21.44 -21.92
CA SER A 267 10.90 20.14 -21.92
C SER A 267 10.10 19.86 -20.64
N LEU A 268 10.61 20.23 -19.46
CA LEU A 268 9.89 20.06 -18.19
C LEU A 268 8.57 20.84 -18.18
N VAL A 269 8.58 22.08 -18.67
CA VAL A 269 7.38 22.92 -18.75
C VAL A 269 6.39 22.42 -19.80
N ALA A 270 6.86 21.75 -20.86
CA ALA A 270 6.00 21.16 -21.88
C ALA A 270 5.32 19.85 -21.43
N PHE A 271 5.90 19.14 -20.45
CA PHE A 271 5.35 17.88 -19.94
C PHE A 271 4.17 18.13 -18.98
N HIS A 272 2.97 17.69 -19.37
CA HIS A 272 1.73 17.95 -18.63
C HIS A 272 0.84 16.70 -18.45
N PRO A 273 1.34 15.63 -17.81
CA PRO A 273 0.59 14.39 -17.63
C PRO A 273 -0.68 14.58 -16.78
N GLN A 274 -0.70 15.56 -15.87
CA GLN A 274 -1.86 15.86 -15.03
C GLN A 274 -3.09 16.34 -15.83
N ARG A 275 -2.88 16.84 -17.06
CA ARG A 275 -3.99 17.24 -17.95
C ARG A 275 -4.63 16.05 -18.65
N GLN A 276 -4.01 14.87 -18.57
CA GLN A 276 -4.35 13.68 -19.33
C GLN A 276 -4.45 12.45 -18.41
N ARG A 277 -5.16 12.60 -17.28
CA ARG A 277 -5.42 11.52 -16.31
C ARG A 277 -6.42 10.49 -16.89
N VAL A 278 -5.98 9.77 -17.91
CA VAL A 278 -6.74 8.74 -18.64
C VAL A 278 -6.13 7.39 -18.31
N ASP A 279 -6.93 6.47 -17.79
CA ASP A 279 -6.41 5.15 -17.36
C ASP A 279 -5.74 4.39 -18.51
N GLY A 280 -4.48 4.00 -18.28
CA GLY A 280 -3.62 3.32 -19.23
C GLY A 280 -3.02 4.19 -20.32
N LEU A 281 -3.11 5.52 -20.26
CA LEU A 281 -2.40 6.37 -21.21
C LEU A 281 -0.87 6.25 -20.99
N PRO A 282 -0.08 5.83 -21.99
CA PRO A 282 1.36 5.67 -21.84
C PRO A 282 2.10 7.01 -22.02
N HIS A 283 3.25 7.16 -21.36
CA HIS A 283 4.19 8.26 -21.55
C HIS A 283 5.62 7.73 -21.63
N LEU A 284 6.46 8.42 -22.41
CA LEU A 284 7.92 8.23 -22.41
C LEU A 284 8.57 9.44 -21.76
N VAL A 285 9.03 9.29 -20.53
CA VAL A 285 9.71 10.34 -19.78
C VAL A 285 11.21 10.24 -20.00
N LEU A 286 11.86 11.34 -20.39
CA LEU A 286 13.32 11.44 -20.47
C LEU A 286 13.81 12.76 -19.90
N PHE A 287 14.63 12.71 -18.84
CA PHE A 287 15.22 13.89 -18.20
C PHE A 287 16.57 13.57 -17.57
N PRO A 288 17.50 14.55 -17.48
CA PRO A 288 18.57 14.53 -16.49
C PRO A 288 17.99 14.78 -15.09
N MET A 289 17.89 13.75 -14.27
CA MET A 289 17.24 13.80 -12.95
C MET A 289 17.94 12.88 -11.93
N TYR A 290 17.70 13.13 -10.65
CA TYR A 290 18.03 12.18 -9.58
C TYR A 290 16.77 11.39 -9.21
N THR A 291 16.92 10.21 -8.60
CA THR A 291 15.77 9.37 -8.19
C THR A 291 15.65 9.37 -6.66
N GLN A 292 14.49 9.76 -6.13
CA GLN A 292 14.25 9.76 -4.68
C GLN A 292 14.28 8.33 -4.14
N ASN A 293 14.92 8.09 -3.00
CA ASN A 293 15.19 6.73 -2.49
C ASN A 293 15.99 5.82 -3.46
N GLY A 294 16.61 6.41 -4.49
CA GLY A 294 17.54 5.79 -5.42
C GLY A 294 18.87 6.53 -5.43
N SER A 295 19.28 7.04 -6.59
CA SER A 295 20.54 7.78 -6.76
C SER A 295 20.33 9.28 -6.55
N THR A 296 21.24 9.93 -5.81
CA THR A 296 21.27 11.40 -5.69
C THR A 296 22.03 12.09 -6.83
N ASP A 297 22.62 11.32 -7.74
CA ASP A 297 23.29 11.86 -8.92
C ASP A 297 22.25 12.18 -9.98
N ARG A 298 22.35 13.36 -10.58
CA ARG A 298 21.55 13.70 -11.76
C ARG A 298 22.14 13.01 -12.97
N ARG A 299 21.41 12.05 -13.53
CA ARG A 299 21.78 11.30 -14.72
C ARG A 299 20.63 11.38 -15.72
N VAL A 300 20.92 11.27 -17.02
CA VAL A 300 19.82 11.13 -18.00
C VAL A 300 19.15 9.80 -17.72
N GLU A 301 17.86 9.81 -17.37
CA GLU A 301 17.04 8.63 -17.13
C GLU A 301 15.89 8.61 -18.13
N ALA A 302 15.46 7.41 -18.53
CA ALA A 302 14.30 7.20 -19.37
C ALA A 302 13.34 6.18 -18.76
N VAL A 303 12.05 6.52 -18.74
CA VAL A 303 11.00 5.70 -18.15
C VAL A 303 9.82 5.62 -19.11
N LEU A 304 9.43 4.41 -19.49
CA LEU A 304 8.11 4.14 -20.03
C LEU A 304 7.17 3.87 -18.85
N LEU A 305 6.09 4.64 -18.79
CA LEU A 305 5.08 4.52 -17.76
C LEU A 305 3.70 4.61 -18.37
N GLN A 306 2.67 4.24 -17.60
CA GLN A 306 1.29 4.49 -17.95
C GLN A 306 0.53 5.07 -16.76
N VAL A 307 -0.46 5.91 -17.04
CA VAL A 307 -1.35 6.47 -16.02
C VAL A 307 -2.26 5.39 -15.44
N ARG A 308 -2.51 5.41 -14.13
CA ARG A 308 -3.47 4.53 -13.45
C ARG A 308 -4.59 5.37 -12.82
N TRP A 309 -5.76 5.44 -13.45
CA TRP A 309 -6.83 6.35 -13.03
C TRP A 309 -8.17 5.63 -12.84
N PRO A 310 -8.37 4.87 -11.74
CA PRO A 310 -9.61 4.14 -11.47
C PRO A 310 -10.82 5.06 -11.34
N ASP A 311 -12.01 4.60 -11.76
CA ASP A 311 -13.25 5.41 -11.72
C ASP A 311 -13.59 5.93 -10.31
N VAL A 312 -13.37 5.11 -9.28
CA VAL A 312 -13.59 5.51 -7.87
C VAL A 312 -12.69 6.69 -7.48
N VAL A 313 -11.43 6.69 -7.93
CA VAL A 313 -10.45 7.76 -7.67
C VAL A 313 -10.86 9.01 -8.44
N ALA A 314 -11.27 8.87 -9.69
CA ALA A 314 -11.75 9.98 -10.51
C ALA A 314 -12.94 10.71 -9.86
N HIS A 315 -13.91 9.95 -9.34
CA HIS A 315 -15.07 10.50 -8.63
C HIS A 315 -14.66 11.18 -7.32
N LEU A 316 -13.84 10.51 -6.50
CA LEU A 316 -13.40 11.05 -5.22
C LEU A 316 -12.53 12.30 -5.37
N GLU A 317 -11.66 12.38 -6.38
CA GLU A 317 -10.86 13.57 -6.66
C GLU A 317 -11.74 14.75 -7.09
N ALA A 318 -12.75 14.50 -7.93
CA ALA A 318 -13.66 15.52 -8.42
C ALA A 318 -14.54 16.12 -7.31
N GLU A 319 -14.94 15.32 -6.33
CA GLU A 319 -15.99 15.71 -5.37
C GLU A 319 -15.48 15.96 -3.94
N GLN A 320 -14.53 15.16 -3.46
CA GLN A 320 -14.14 15.17 -2.04
C GLN A 320 -12.66 15.55 -1.81
N PHE A 321 -11.75 15.05 -2.65
CA PHE A 321 -10.31 15.11 -2.44
C PHE A 321 -9.58 15.73 -3.65
N SER A 322 -9.99 16.92 -4.07
CA SER A 322 -9.34 17.63 -5.19
C SER A 322 -7.81 17.72 -5.01
N ASN A 323 -7.11 17.20 -6.02
CA ASN A 323 -5.66 17.15 -6.09
C ASN A 323 -5.22 17.18 -7.56
N ALA A 324 -5.24 18.38 -8.14
CA ALA A 324 -4.98 18.59 -9.57
C ALA A 324 -3.54 18.27 -10.02
N LEU A 325 -2.60 18.12 -9.09
CA LEU A 325 -1.19 17.80 -9.38
C LEU A 325 -0.94 16.28 -9.38
N PHE A 326 -1.80 15.48 -8.74
CA PHE A 326 -1.58 14.06 -8.55
C PHE A 326 -1.76 13.25 -9.84
N VAL A 327 -0.73 12.48 -10.18
CA VAL A 327 -0.70 11.58 -11.35
C VAL A 327 -0.23 10.18 -10.93
N PRO A 328 -1.14 9.29 -10.52
CA PRO A 328 -0.79 7.89 -10.28
C PRO A 328 -0.38 7.19 -11.59
N VAL A 329 0.72 6.46 -11.54
CA VAL A 329 1.32 5.78 -12.69
C VAL A 329 1.76 4.36 -12.33
N THR A 330 2.04 3.54 -13.35
CA THR A 330 2.73 2.25 -13.21
C THR A 330 3.91 2.18 -14.19
N PHE A 331 4.94 1.40 -13.87
CA PHE A 331 6.03 1.17 -14.80
C PHE A 331 5.58 0.31 -15.99
N LEU A 332 6.10 0.62 -17.18
CA LEU A 332 6.11 -0.28 -18.32
C LEU A 332 7.52 -0.83 -18.56
N ASP A 333 8.54 0.04 -18.50
CA ASP A 333 9.97 -0.30 -18.56
C ASP A 333 10.80 0.93 -18.17
N PHE A 334 12.07 0.78 -17.80
CA PHE A 334 12.92 1.89 -17.33
C PHE A 334 14.42 1.66 -17.51
N THR A 335 15.20 2.74 -17.39
CA THR A 335 16.67 2.72 -17.27
C THR A 335 17.12 2.46 -15.83
N PRO A 336 18.40 2.06 -15.60
CA PRO A 336 18.86 1.56 -14.30
C PRO A 336 18.68 2.51 -13.10
N GLY A 337 18.52 3.83 -13.27
CA GLY A 337 18.27 4.73 -12.14
C GLY A 337 16.96 4.46 -11.40
N TYR A 338 16.01 3.78 -12.05
CA TYR A 338 14.77 3.29 -11.44
C TYR A 338 14.82 1.81 -11.05
N ASP A 339 15.95 1.10 -11.20
CA ASP A 339 16.20 -0.23 -10.60
C ASP A 339 16.56 -0.09 -9.10
N THR A 340 15.71 0.63 -8.37
CA THR A 340 15.91 1.09 -6.98
C THR A 340 14.59 1.05 -6.21
N ASN A 341 14.59 1.59 -4.98
CA ASN A 341 13.35 1.78 -4.21
C ASN A 341 12.58 3.07 -4.59
N SER A 342 13.03 3.81 -5.61
CA SER A 342 12.34 5.03 -6.07
C SER A 342 10.95 4.69 -6.59
N ALA A 343 9.90 5.20 -5.94
CA ALA A 343 8.53 5.00 -6.37
C ALA A 343 7.83 6.31 -6.74
N VAL A 344 8.60 7.34 -7.05
CA VAL A 344 8.10 8.66 -7.45
C VAL A 344 8.87 9.20 -8.65
N LEU A 345 8.19 10.05 -9.40
CA LEU A 345 8.75 10.90 -10.44
C LEU A 345 8.19 12.30 -10.16
N PHE A 346 9.05 13.17 -9.63
CA PHE A 346 8.69 14.54 -9.30
C PHE A 346 9.50 15.54 -10.13
N PRO A 347 8.87 16.63 -10.60
CA PRO A 347 9.53 17.61 -11.47
C PRO A 347 10.68 18.35 -10.78
N GLU A 348 10.70 18.41 -9.45
CA GLU A 348 11.79 18.95 -8.61
C GLU A 348 13.14 18.24 -8.81
N THR A 349 13.10 17.00 -9.31
CA THR A 349 14.31 16.18 -9.47
C THR A 349 15.13 16.54 -10.71
N VAL A 350 14.48 17.17 -11.69
CA VAL A 350 15.02 17.47 -13.02
C VAL A 350 16.05 18.61 -12.96
N ALA A 351 17.10 18.50 -13.77
CA ALA A 351 18.10 19.55 -13.96
C ALA A 351 17.55 20.69 -14.82
N VAL A 352 17.40 21.87 -14.23
CA VAL A 352 16.85 23.07 -14.88
C VAL A 352 17.64 24.32 -14.50
N ARG A 353 17.68 25.31 -15.40
CA ARG A 353 18.33 26.62 -15.14
C ARG A 353 17.68 27.42 -14.00
N GLU A 354 16.37 27.26 -13.82
CA GLU A 354 15.57 27.91 -12.77
C GLU A 354 14.37 27.04 -12.40
N VAL A 355 13.86 27.18 -11.18
CA VAL A 355 12.75 26.37 -10.65
C VAL A 355 11.42 26.88 -11.22
N PRO A 356 10.68 26.08 -12.02
CA PRO A 356 9.36 26.48 -12.51
C PRO A 356 8.28 26.28 -11.45
N THR A 357 7.06 26.71 -11.77
CA THR A 357 5.87 26.22 -11.07
C THR A 357 5.65 24.75 -11.44
N PHE A 358 5.70 23.87 -10.45
CA PHE A 358 5.39 22.46 -10.65
C PHE A 358 3.90 22.24 -10.84
N THR A 359 3.54 21.39 -11.80
CA THR A 359 2.14 21.17 -12.20
C THR A 359 1.70 19.73 -12.10
N TRP A 360 2.60 18.82 -11.72
CA TRP A 360 2.34 17.40 -11.60
C TRP A 360 3.30 16.77 -10.58
N GLY A 361 2.87 15.68 -9.97
CA GLY A 361 3.70 14.77 -9.19
C GLY A 361 3.21 13.35 -9.46
N ALA A 362 4.11 12.47 -9.88
CA ALA A 362 3.76 11.11 -10.27
C ALA A 362 4.25 10.07 -9.27
N ILE A 363 3.38 9.13 -8.91
CA ILE A 363 3.66 8.07 -7.94
C ILE A 363 3.42 6.71 -8.59
N PHE A 364 4.40 5.81 -8.49
CA PHE A 364 4.39 4.48 -9.08
C PHE A 364 3.66 3.48 -8.17
N ALA A 365 2.35 3.39 -8.36
CA ALA A 365 1.46 2.59 -7.52
C ALA A 365 1.74 1.08 -7.62
N ASP A 366 2.22 0.60 -8.77
CA ASP A 366 2.60 -0.80 -8.98
C ASP A 366 3.79 -1.23 -8.12
N ARG A 367 4.80 -0.36 -8.03
CA ARG A 367 5.97 -0.58 -7.19
C ARG A 367 5.62 -0.54 -5.72
N GLU A 368 4.88 0.47 -5.26
CA GLU A 368 4.46 0.54 -3.85
C GLU A 368 3.59 -0.68 -3.48
N ALA A 369 2.64 -1.06 -4.33
CA ALA A 369 1.84 -2.28 -4.15
C ALA A 369 2.69 -3.55 -4.11
N ALA A 370 3.63 -3.75 -5.03
CA ALA A 370 4.46 -4.95 -5.06
C ALA A 370 5.39 -5.06 -3.83
N ARG A 371 5.97 -3.92 -3.41
CA ARG A 371 6.80 -3.83 -2.20
C ARG A 371 5.99 -4.13 -0.94
N PHE A 372 4.83 -3.48 -0.81
CA PHE A 372 3.87 -3.70 0.27
C PHE A 372 3.53 -5.18 0.39
N ARG A 373 3.01 -5.78 -0.69
CA ARG A 373 2.56 -7.19 -0.70
C ARG A 373 3.65 -8.14 -0.25
N ARG A 374 4.88 -7.95 -0.75
CA ARG A 374 6.03 -8.82 -0.46
C ARG A 374 6.56 -8.66 0.96
N VAL A 375 6.75 -7.41 1.42
CA VAL A 375 7.32 -7.14 2.75
C VAL A 375 6.32 -7.44 3.86
N VAL A 376 5.05 -7.04 3.69
CA VAL A 376 4.00 -7.26 4.70
C VAL A 376 3.72 -8.75 4.87
N ARG A 377 3.74 -9.55 3.79
CA ARG A 377 3.63 -11.02 3.91
C ARG A 377 4.75 -11.61 4.74
N ALA A 378 6.01 -11.25 4.43
CA ALA A 378 7.16 -11.73 5.21
C ALA A 378 7.11 -11.29 6.67
N ALA A 379 6.61 -10.07 6.95
CA ALA A 379 6.42 -9.57 8.29
C ALA A 379 5.30 -10.32 9.04
N ALA A 380 4.16 -10.55 8.40
CA ALA A 380 3.06 -11.34 8.96
C ALA A 380 3.50 -12.77 9.30
N ASP A 381 4.20 -13.44 8.37
CA ASP A 381 4.75 -14.78 8.58
C ASP A 381 5.76 -14.80 9.74
N THR A 382 6.67 -13.82 9.78
CA THR A 382 7.71 -13.72 10.83
C THR A 382 7.11 -13.45 12.20
N THR A 383 6.06 -12.62 12.26
CA THR A 383 5.38 -12.23 13.50
C THR A 383 4.23 -13.16 13.86
N ARG A 384 3.93 -14.14 13.00
CA ARG A 384 2.79 -15.07 13.11
C ARG A 384 1.45 -14.35 13.25
N LEU A 385 1.33 -13.18 12.62
CA LEU A 385 0.09 -12.41 12.62
C LEU A 385 -0.93 -13.13 11.74
N ALA A 386 -2.02 -13.58 12.35
CA ALA A 386 -3.21 -14.02 11.63
C ALA A 386 -3.82 -12.82 10.90
N LEU A 387 -3.91 -12.89 9.57
CA LEU A 387 -4.44 -11.79 8.76
C LEU A 387 -5.96 -11.91 8.60
N PRO A 388 -6.71 -10.80 8.71
CA PRO A 388 -8.09 -10.76 8.21
C PRO A 388 -8.16 -11.26 6.75
N PRO A 389 -9.22 -11.97 6.34
CA PRO A 389 -9.31 -12.52 4.97
C PRO A 389 -9.21 -11.48 3.85
N ASP A 390 -9.71 -10.26 4.08
CA ASP A 390 -9.60 -9.13 3.16
C ASP A 390 -8.18 -8.55 3.12
N ALA A 391 -7.50 -8.43 4.27
CA ALA A 391 -6.07 -8.11 4.32
C ALA A 391 -5.22 -9.16 3.58
N ALA A 392 -5.48 -10.45 3.77
CA ALA A 392 -4.79 -11.52 3.04
C ALA A 392 -5.04 -11.40 1.52
N ARG A 393 -6.27 -11.11 1.10
CA ARG A 393 -6.62 -10.84 -0.30
C ARG A 393 -5.88 -9.63 -0.88
N LEU A 394 -5.73 -8.54 -0.11
CA LEU A 394 -4.95 -7.37 -0.52
C LEU A 394 -3.49 -7.76 -0.82
N LEU A 395 -2.91 -8.65 -0.01
CA LEU A 395 -1.56 -9.15 -0.24
C LEU A 395 -1.49 -10.08 -1.47
N ASP A 396 -2.55 -10.78 -1.83
CA ASP A 396 -2.60 -11.71 -2.95
C ASP A 396 -2.86 -11.02 -4.30
N ASP A 397 -3.52 -9.85 -4.33
CA ASP A 397 -3.97 -9.17 -5.55
C ASP A 397 -3.22 -7.86 -5.82
N GLN A 398 -2.35 -7.87 -6.84
CA GLN A 398 -1.55 -6.72 -7.25
C GLN A 398 -2.42 -5.52 -7.67
N ARG A 399 -3.49 -5.76 -8.44
CA ARG A 399 -4.34 -4.69 -8.96
C ARG A 399 -5.14 -4.05 -7.83
N LEU A 400 -5.62 -4.85 -6.88
CA LEU A 400 -6.32 -4.33 -5.71
C LEU A 400 -5.39 -3.48 -4.86
N ALA A 401 -4.15 -3.93 -4.64
CA ALA A 401 -3.15 -3.15 -3.94
C ALA A 401 -2.83 -1.84 -4.68
N GLU A 402 -2.62 -1.86 -5.99
CA GLU A 402 -2.41 -0.64 -6.79
C GLU A 402 -3.54 0.37 -6.62
N GLU A 403 -4.79 -0.02 -6.83
CA GLU A 403 -5.93 0.89 -6.70
C GLU A 403 -6.11 1.39 -5.25
N THR A 404 -5.72 0.58 -4.26
CA THR A 404 -5.67 0.98 -2.85
C THR A 404 -4.61 2.06 -2.60
N PHE A 405 -3.40 1.88 -3.12
CA PHE A 405 -2.34 2.89 -3.02
C PHE A 405 -2.72 4.19 -3.74
N VAL A 406 -3.32 4.12 -4.93
CA VAL A 406 -3.80 5.32 -5.63
C VAL A 406 -4.80 6.12 -4.78
N LEU A 407 -5.73 5.45 -4.08
CA LEU A 407 -6.67 6.13 -3.20
C LEU A 407 -5.98 6.71 -1.96
N TRP A 408 -5.04 5.98 -1.36
CA TRP A 408 -4.23 6.50 -0.25
C TRP A 408 -3.47 7.75 -0.68
N ASP A 409 -2.69 7.68 -1.76
CA ASP A 409 -1.84 8.76 -2.26
C ASP A 409 -2.65 10.01 -2.64
N LEU A 410 -3.84 9.83 -3.23
CA LEU A 410 -4.75 10.93 -3.54
C LEU A 410 -5.02 11.81 -2.31
N VAL A 411 -5.28 11.18 -1.17
CA VAL A 411 -5.60 11.87 0.09
C VAL A 411 -4.34 12.33 0.81
N HIS A 412 -3.31 11.49 0.86
CA HIS A 412 -2.03 11.79 1.51
C HIS A 412 -1.38 13.04 0.89
N ASP A 413 -1.12 13.04 -0.42
CA ASP A 413 -0.40 14.14 -1.11
C ASP A 413 -1.17 15.46 -0.99
N ARG A 414 -2.49 15.38 -1.11
CA ARG A 414 -3.37 16.55 -0.94
C ARG A 414 -3.19 17.15 0.45
N THR A 415 -2.97 16.33 1.46
CA THR A 415 -2.88 16.75 2.87
C THR A 415 -1.60 17.53 3.17
N HIS A 416 -0.53 17.36 2.39
CA HIS A 416 0.65 18.24 2.48
C HIS A 416 0.34 19.70 2.14
N MET A 417 -0.69 19.97 1.33
CA MET A 417 -1.01 21.31 0.83
C MET A 417 -2.32 21.89 1.38
N ARG A 418 -3.02 21.17 2.27
CA ARG A 418 -4.35 21.51 2.79
C ARG A 418 -4.46 21.30 4.30
N GLY A 419 -5.43 21.95 4.94
CA GLY A 419 -5.73 21.82 6.37
C GLY A 419 -5.34 23.05 7.21
N ASP A 420 -5.58 23.00 8.52
CA ASP A 420 -5.13 24.02 9.46
C ASP A 420 -3.60 23.89 9.61
N LEU A 421 -2.88 24.83 8.97
CA LEU A 421 -1.42 24.82 8.79
C LEU A 421 -0.89 23.50 8.19
N PRO A 422 -1.04 23.26 6.87
CA PRO A 422 -0.13 22.36 6.18
C PRO A 422 1.29 22.74 6.54
N PHE A 423 2.18 21.76 6.71
CA PHE A 423 3.58 21.97 7.01
C PHE A 423 4.12 23.10 6.14
N ASP A 424 4.45 24.18 6.83
CA ASP A 424 4.46 25.53 6.32
C ASP A 424 5.10 25.65 4.90
N PRO A 425 4.46 26.30 3.90
CA PRO A 425 5.06 26.53 2.59
C PRO A 425 6.37 27.36 2.65
N PHE A 426 6.67 28.01 3.78
CA PHE A 426 7.96 28.63 4.10
C PHE A 426 8.95 27.68 4.82
N MET A 427 8.52 26.52 5.34
CA MET A 427 9.34 25.51 6.02
C MET A 427 9.81 24.35 5.13
N ILE A 428 9.17 24.06 4.00
CA ILE A 428 9.64 23.06 3.01
C ILE A 428 11.09 23.37 2.54
N LYS A 429 11.51 24.64 2.59
CA LYS A 429 12.86 25.10 2.23
C LYS A 429 13.83 25.22 3.42
N GLN A 430 13.41 24.83 4.63
CA GLN A 430 14.21 24.99 5.85
C GLN A 430 14.67 23.64 6.41
N ARG A 431 15.94 23.57 6.80
CA ARG A 431 16.52 22.38 7.44
C ARG A 431 15.93 22.19 8.84
N MET A 432 15.23 21.07 9.05
CA MET A 432 14.57 20.74 10.32
C MET A 432 15.08 19.43 10.93
N PRO A 433 14.91 19.24 12.25
CA PRO A 433 15.04 17.93 12.88
C PRO A 433 14.20 16.85 12.18
N PHE A 434 14.76 15.64 12.01
CA PHE A 434 14.09 14.62 11.19
C PHE A 434 12.77 14.11 11.78
N PHE A 435 12.59 14.18 13.11
CA PHE A 435 11.34 13.82 13.77
C PHE A 435 10.16 14.74 13.40
N LEU A 436 10.41 15.96 12.89
CA LEU A 436 9.33 16.80 12.36
C LEU A 436 8.85 16.32 10.99
N TYR A 437 9.75 15.83 10.14
CA TYR A 437 9.36 15.16 8.90
C TYR A 437 8.56 13.89 9.23
N SER A 438 8.96 13.13 10.26
CA SER A 438 8.19 11.96 10.72
C SER A 438 6.76 12.30 11.12
N LEU A 439 6.55 13.39 11.86
CA LEU A 439 5.22 13.82 12.27
C LEU A 439 4.40 14.32 11.09
N GLU A 440 5.02 14.96 10.09
CA GLU A 440 4.31 15.42 8.91
C GLU A 440 3.83 14.28 8.04
N GLU A 441 4.71 13.33 7.71
CA GLU A 441 4.34 12.16 6.93
C GLU A 441 3.29 11.31 7.64
N LEU A 442 3.45 11.13 8.96
CA LEU A 442 2.46 10.42 9.76
C LEU A 442 1.14 11.20 9.82
N ARG A 443 1.13 12.53 9.92
CA ARG A 443 -0.09 13.34 9.88
C ARG A 443 -0.85 13.13 8.57
N CYS A 444 -0.16 13.16 7.44
CA CYS A 444 -0.76 12.94 6.12
C CYS A 444 -1.38 11.54 6.02
N ASP A 445 -0.65 10.51 6.46
CA ASP A 445 -1.17 9.14 6.49
C ASP A 445 -2.36 8.95 7.42
N LEU A 446 -2.31 9.50 8.63
CA LEU A 446 -3.40 9.35 9.58
C LEU A 446 -4.64 10.17 9.18
N THR A 447 -4.45 11.24 8.41
CA THR A 447 -5.54 11.95 7.74
C THR A 447 -6.18 11.08 6.65
N ALA A 448 -5.36 10.41 5.82
CA ALA A 448 -5.84 9.45 4.83
C ALA A 448 -6.54 8.25 5.49
N PHE A 449 -6.01 7.74 6.60
CA PHE A 449 -6.61 6.67 7.40
C PHE A 449 -8.00 7.09 7.92
N ARG A 450 -8.11 8.26 8.53
CA ARG A 450 -9.41 8.79 9.01
C ARG A 450 -10.40 8.97 7.86
N ALA A 451 -9.94 9.45 6.71
CA ALA A 451 -10.77 9.56 5.52
C ALA A 451 -11.25 8.18 5.05
N ALA A 452 -10.38 7.17 5.06
CA ALA A 452 -10.72 5.80 4.72
C ALA A 452 -11.76 5.19 5.67
N VAL A 453 -11.66 5.42 6.99
CA VAL A 453 -12.70 5.00 7.95
C VAL A 453 -14.06 5.62 7.61
N ARG A 454 -14.10 6.91 7.23
CA ARG A 454 -15.33 7.57 6.80
C ARG A 454 -15.89 6.97 5.50
N LEU A 455 -15.03 6.81 4.49
CA LEU A 455 -15.40 6.30 3.18
C LEU A 455 -15.89 4.85 3.23
N GLU A 456 -15.39 4.03 4.17
CA GLU A 456 -15.92 2.70 4.42
C GLU A 456 -17.39 2.76 4.84
N GLY A 457 -17.74 3.65 5.78
CA GLY A 457 -19.13 3.89 6.19
C GLY A 457 -20.02 4.47 5.08
N GLU A 458 -19.42 5.12 4.08
CA GLU A 458 -20.10 5.61 2.86
C GLU A 458 -20.22 4.52 1.77
N GLY A 459 -19.63 3.33 1.98
CA GLY A 459 -19.69 2.20 1.05
C GLY A 459 -18.67 2.26 -0.09
N VAL A 460 -17.54 2.94 0.09
CA VAL A 460 -16.41 2.89 -0.86
C VAL A 460 -15.64 1.59 -0.66
N PRO A 461 -15.64 0.66 -1.63
CA PRO A 461 -15.07 -0.67 -1.44
C PRO A 461 -13.59 -0.72 -1.07
N HIS A 462 -12.78 0.19 -1.60
CA HIS A 462 -11.33 0.25 -1.35
C HIS A 462 -10.96 0.75 0.05
N ALA A 463 -11.91 1.34 0.79
CA ALA A 463 -11.61 2.14 1.96
C ALA A 463 -11.01 1.32 3.13
N ARG A 464 -11.54 0.14 3.44
CA ARG A 464 -10.94 -0.74 4.46
C ARG A 464 -9.54 -1.22 4.04
N TYR A 465 -9.31 -1.43 2.74
CA TYR A 465 -7.99 -1.78 2.21
C TYR A 465 -6.97 -0.66 2.40
N VAL A 466 -7.38 0.61 2.27
CA VAL A 466 -6.50 1.77 2.56
C VAL A 466 -6.11 1.79 4.04
N GLN A 467 -7.03 1.48 4.95
CA GLN A 467 -6.70 1.36 6.37
C GLN A 467 -5.62 0.31 6.64
N TYR A 468 -5.75 -0.88 6.03
CA TYR A 468 -4.71 -1.92 6.13
C TYR A 468 -3.39 -1.49 5.50
N ALA A 469 -3.43 -0.85 4.33
CA ALA A 469 -2.22 -0.43 3.62
C ALA A 469 -1.39 0.52 4.48
N ILE A 470 -2.01 1.58 5.01
CA ILE A 470 -1.39 2.56 5.90
C ILE A 470 -0.86 1.87 7.16
N LEU A 471 -1.71 1.05 7.81
CA LEU A 471 -1.33 0.37 9.04
C LEU A 471 -0.12 -0.52 8.82
N PHE A 472 -0.16 -1.43 7.85
CA PHE A 472 0.92 -2.39 7.66
C PHE A 472 2.21 -1.78 7.14
N ASP A 473 2.16 -0.74 6.31
CA ASP A 473 3.40 -0.05 5.92
C ASP A 473 4.07 0.67 7.07
N ARG A 474 3.28 1.41 7.86
CA ARG A 474 3.79 2.08 9.06
C ARG A 474 4.28 1.06 10.09
N LEU A 475 3.59 -0.06 10.29
CA LEU A 475 4.00 -1.06 11.28
C LEU A 475 5.16 -1.94 10.80
N PHE A 476 5.25 -2.28 9.52
CA PHE A 476 6.16 -3.35 9.05
C PHE A 476 7.16 -2.94 8.00
N ARG A 477 6.79 -2.15 6.98
CA ARG A 477 7.70 -1.85 5.85
C ARG A 477 8.61 -0.66 6.13
N PHE A 478 8.05 0.47 6.53
CA PHE A 478 8.81 1.72 6.72
C PHE A 478 9.90 1.63 7.80
N PRO A 479 9.67 1.01 8.98
CA PRO A 479 10.71 0.92 10.03
C PRO A 479 11.94 0.09 9.65
N VAL A 480 11.84 -0.76 8.63
CA VAL A 480 12.90 -1.70 8.23
C VAL A 480 13.44 -1.43 6.83
N THR A 481 12.93 -0.42 6.14
CA THR A 481 13.37 -0.03 4.79
C THR A 481 14.42 1.08 4.86
N GLY A 482 15.46 0.95 4.04
CA GLY A 482 16.52 1.97 3.93
C GLY A 482 17.46 1.98 5.14
N THR A 483 18.11 3.12 5.37
CA THR A 483 19.01 3.28 6.52
C THR A 483 18.21 3.41 7.81
N ARG A 484 18.76 2.96 8.94
CA ARG A 484 18.19 3.25 10.28
C ARG A 484 18.31 4.72 10.67
N VAL A 485 19.47 5.32 10.40
CA VAL A 485 19.80 6.68 10.82
C VAL A 485 18.95 7.71 10.08
N ARG A 486 18.40 8.68 10.82
CA ARG A 486 17.54 9.78 10.34
C ARG A 486 16.38 9.34 9.44
N ASN A 487 15.92 8.10 9.59
CA ASN A 487 14.80 7.56 8.83
C ASN A 487 13.49 8.08 9.41
N TYR A 488 12.96 9.13 8.80
CA TYR A 488 11.77 9.79 9.30
C TYR A 488 10.52 8.92 9.15
N ASP A 489 10.39 8.16 8.06
CA ASP A 489 9.26 7.23 7.86
C ASP A 489 9.28 6.10 8.87
N GLY A 490 10.48 5.56 9.13
CA GLY A 490 10.68 4.52 10.12
C GLY A 490 10.35 4.99 11.53
N LEU A 491 10.69 6.23 11.91
CA LEU A 491 10.28 6.81 13.19
C LEU A 491 8.75 7.00 13.28
N GLY A 492 8.08 7.45 12.21
CA GLY A 492 6.62 7.54 12.17
C GLY A 492 5.96 6.17 12.41
N GLY A 493 6.52 5.12 11.82
CA GLY A 493 6.08 3.74 12.04
C GLY A 493 6.29 3.24 13.47
N GLN A 494 7.47 3.51 14.06
CA GLN A 494 7.74 3.19 15.47
C GLN A 494 6.79 3.90 16.42
N LEU A 495 6.44 5.16 16.12
CA LEU A 495 5.49 5.94 16.90
C LEU A 495 4.09 5.31 16.88
N LEU A 496 3.57 4.96 15.69
CA LEU A 496 2.27 4.28 15.57
C LEU A 496 2.27 2.92 16.27
N PHE A 497 3.30 2.10 16.07
CA PHE A 497 3.41 0.79 16.72
C PHE A 497 3.39 0.90 18.24
N ALA A 498 4.24 1.78 18.81
CA ALA A 498 4.32 1.98 20.24
C ALA A 498 3.02 2.55 20.81
N TRP A 499 2.35 3.45 20.07
CA TRP A 499 1.05 3.99 20.44
C TRP A 499 -0.02 2.89 20.55
N LEU A 500 -0.19 2.06 19.52
CA LEU A 500 -1.16 0.96 19.53
C LEU A 500 -0.86 -0.06 20.64
N HIS A 501 0.41 -0.32 20.91
CA HIS A 501 0.82 -1.20 22.00
C HIS A 501 0.48 -0.61 23.39
N GLN A 502 0.77 0.68 23.61
CA GLN A 502 0.47 1.37 24.87
C GLN A 502 -1.03 1.52 25.14
N HIS A 503 -1.86 1.49 24.08
CA HIS A 503 -3.31 1.52 24.17
C HIS A 503 -3.96 0.13 24.13
N HIS A 504 -3.17 -0.94 24.24
CA HIS A 504 -3.67 -2.32 24.27
C HIS A 504 -4.48 -2.73 23.03
N VAL A 505 -4.14 -2.20 21.86
CA VAL A 505 -4.71 -2.61 20.56
C VAL A 505 -3.79 -3.57 19.82
N LEU A 506 -2.48 -3.45 20.05
CA LEU A 506 -1.45 -4.34 19.52
C LEU A 506 -0.77 -5.07 20.67
N HIS A 507 -0.66 -6.40 20.55
CA HIS A 507 -0.05 -7.24 21.59
C HIS A 507 1.05 -8.13 21.03
N TRP A 508 2.10 -8.31 21.82
CA TRP A 508 3.14 -9.30 21.58
C TRP A 508 3.15 -10.32 22.72
N THR A 509 2.57 -11.50 22.47
CA THR A 509 2.40 -12.56 23.48
C THR A 509 2.80 -13.89 22.87
N ASP A 510 3.56 -14.71 23.61
CA ASP A 510 4.02 -16.03 23.15
C ASP A 510 4.73 -16.02 21.78
N SER A 511 5.52 -14.97 21.53
CA SER A 511 6.22 -14.74 20.26
C SER A 511 5.30 -14.61 19.04
N ARG A 512 4.10 -14.05 19.26
CA ARG A 512 3.10 -13.78 18.24
C ARG A 512 2.57 -12.37 18.39
N LEU A 513 2.37 -11.71 17.25
CA LEU A 513 1.68 -10.44 17.16
C LEU A 513 0.17 -10.67 17.00
N THR A 514 -0.65 -10.00 17.80
CA THR A 514 -2.11 -9.94 17.63
C THR A 514 -2.60 -8.50 17.65
N ILE A 515 -3.65 -8.22 16.89
CA ILE A 515 -4.25 -6.89 16.75
C ILE A 515 -5.73 -6.99 17.05
N ASP A 516 -6.24 -6.11 17.92
CA ASP A 516 -7.67 -5.93 18.17
C ASP A 516 -8.27 -5.04 17.07
N TRP A 517 -8.65 -5.65 15.95
CA TRP A 517 -9.10 -4.94 14.74
C TRP A 517 -10.23 -3.92 14.99
N PRO A 518 -11.31 -4.23 15.72
CA PRO A 518 -12.35 -3.26 16.08
C PRO A 518 -11.83 -1.99 16.78
N GLN A 519 -10.74 -2.07 17.54
CA GLN A 519 -10.17 -0.94 18.28
C GLN A 519 -9.14 -0.14 17.47
N VAL A 520 -8.69 -0.66 16.32
CA VAL A 520 -7.69 0.02 15.48
C VAL A 520 -8.16 1.41 15.04
N PRO A 521 -9.38 1.60 14.50
CA PRO A 521 -9.78 2.92 13.99
C PRO A 521 -9.69 4.02 15.05
N ASP A 522 -10.27 3.77 16.23
CA ASP A 522 -10.31 4.75 17.32
C ASP A 522 -8.91 5.06 17.85
N ALA A 523 -8.06 4.05 18.04
CA ALA A 523 -6.70 4.25 18.53
C ALA A 523 -5.82 5.02 17.53
N VAL A 524 -5.93 4.71 16.23
CA VAL A 524 -5.19 5.41 15.17
C VAL A 524 -5.66 6.86 15.04
N ILE A 525 -6.98 7.09 15.05
CA ILE A 525 -7.56 8.44 15.02
C ILE A 525 -7.15 9.24 16.26
N GLY A 526 -7.08 8.60 17.44
CA GLY A 526 -6.60 9.24 18.66
C GLY A 526 -5.16 9.77 18.54
N LEU A 527 -4.26 9.04 17.87
CA LEU A 527 -2.91 9.56 17.57
C LEU A 527 -2.96 10.71 16.57
N ALA A 528 -3.79 10.59 15.54
CA ALA A 528 -3.98 11.64 14.54
C ALA A 528 -4.38 12.97 15.22
N GLU A 529 -5.32 12.92 16.16
CA GLU A 529 -5.78 14.08 16.93
C GLU A 529 -4.67 14.70 17.79
N GLN A 530 -3.77 13.90 18.39
CA GLN A 530 -2.62 14.44 19.13
C GLN A 530 -1.69 15.24 18.21
N ILE A 531 -1.43 14.72 17.01
CA ILE A 531 -0.57 15.38 16.02
C ILE A 531 -1.27 16.62 15.46
N GLU A 532 -2.54 16.54 15.11
CA GLU A 532 -3.33 17.71 14.67
C GLU A 532 -3.37 18.80 15.74
N GLN A 533 -3.57 18.42 17.00
CA GLN A 533 -3.56 19.35 18.12
C GLN A 533 -2.18 20.02 18.31
N LEU A 534 -1.08 19.31 18.04
CA LEU A 534 0.27 19.87 18.02
C LEU A 534 0.41 20.95 16.95
N TYR A 535 -0.06 20.67 15.73
CA TYR A 535 -0.01 21.58 14.58
C TYR A 535 -0.97 22.77 14.72
N TRP A 536 -2.20 22.56 15.18
CA TRP A 536 -3.15 23.64 15.44
C TRP A 536 -2.59 24.67 16.43
N ARG A 537 -1.89 24.20 17.48
CA ARG A 537 -1.20 25.09 18.45
C ARG A 537 0.04 25.79 17.87
N SER A 538 0.46 25.51 16.64
CA SER A 538 1.62 26.20 16.05
C SER A 538 1.28 27.61 15.55
N ILE A 539 -0.01 27.97 15.43
CA ILE A 539 -0.46 29.31 14.99
C ILE A 539 0.08 30.41 15.92
N ASP A 540 0.06 30.18 17.22
CA ASP A 540 0.45 31.15 18.25
C ASP A 540 1.66 30.70 19.08
N ARG A 541 2.30 29.58 18.71
CA ARG A 541 3.49 29.05 19.39
C ARG A 541 4.78 29.42 18.65
N PRO A 542 5.77 30.03 19.34
CA PRO A 542 7.09 30.27 18.76
C PRO A 542 7.75 28.97 18.25
N LYS A 543 8.48 29.06 17.13
CA LYS A 543 9.13 27.91 16.46
C LYS A 543 9.90 26.99 17.40
N THR A 544 10.78 27.52 18.25
CA THR A 544 11.56 26.73 19.22
C THR A 544 10.65 25.98 20.20
N ALA A 545 9.64 26.65 20.75
CA ALA A 545 8.68 26.02 21.65
C ALA A 545 7.85 24.95 20.93
N HIS A 546 7.56 25.15 19.63
CA HIS A 546 6.88 24.14 18.82
C HIS A 546 7.74 22.90 18.59
N TRP A 547 9.01 23.07 18.26
CA TRP A 547 9.95 21.94 18.08
C TRP A 547 10.15 21.15 19.38
N LEU A 548 10.23 21.82 20.53
CA LEU A 548 10.29 21.16 21.84
C LEU A 548 9.01 20.36 22.14
N ALA A 549 7.83 20.91 21.83
CA ALA A 549 6.57 20.20 22.01
C ALA A 549 6.42 19.01 21.06
N ALA A 550 6.89 19.13 19.81
CA ALA A 550 6.94 18.03 18.86
C ALA A 550 7.85 16.91 19.35
N TYR A 551 9.04 17.26 19.84
CA TYR A 551 9.96 16.29 20.45
C TYR A 551 9.34 15.61 21.67
N ALA A 552 8.65 16.36 22.54
CA ALA A 552 7.96 15.82 23.71
C ALA A 552 6.83 14.84 23.32
N LEU A 553 6.08 15.10 22.25
CA LEU A 553 5.08 14.16 21.73
C LEU A 553 5.74 12.86 21.28
N VAL A 554 6.79 12.93 20.46
CA VAL A 554 7.48 11.72 19.97
C VAL A 554 8.12 10.95 21.13
N SER A 555 8.88 11.64 21.99
CA SER A 555 9.61 11.02 23.10
C SER A 555 8.73 10.51 24.24
N GLY A 556 7.49 11.01 24.35
CA GLY A 556 6.48 10.47 25.25
C GLY A 556 6.03 9.04 24.89
N THR A 557 6.16 8.66 23.62
CA THR A 557 5.73 7.35 23.11
C THR A 557 6.92 6.47 22.73
N VAL A 558 7.94 7.02 22.07
CA VAL A 558 9.14 6.33 21.61
C VAL A 558 10.35 6.77 22.43
N THR A 559 11.07 5.82 23.04
CA THR A 559 12.22 6.15 23.88
C THR A 559 13.36 6.75 23.03
N PRO A 560 13.84 7.98 23.35
CA PRO A 560 14.98 8.57 22.66
C PRO A 560 16.30 7.90 23.05
N HIS A 561 17.34 8.13 22.24
CA HIS A 561 18.69 7.64 22.50
C HIS A 561 19.20 8.14 23.87
N PRO A 562 19.83 7.28 24.72
CA PRO A 562 20.27 7.69 26.06
C PRO A 562 21.22 8.88 26.11
N ALA A 563 22.00 9.09 25.04
CA ALA A 563 22.92 10.22 24.90
C ALA A 563 22.25 11.52 24.39
N SER A 564 20.95 11.53 24.10
CA SER A 564 20.25 12.66 23.52
C SER A 564 20.36 13.94 24.37
N VAL A 565 20.86 15.01 23.77
CA VAL A 565 20.85 16.36 24.36
C VAL A 565 19.44 16.96 24.33
N TRP A 566 18.60 16.56 23.37
CA TRP A 566 17.20 16.97 23.29
C TRP A 566 16.40 16.42 24.47
N ALA A 567 16.54 15.13 24.78
CA ALA A 567 15.87 14.48 25.90
C ALA A 567 16.27 15.06 27.26
N ARG A 568 17.53 15.53 27.40
CA ARG A 568 18.00 16.20 28.62
C ARG A 568 17.58 17.67 28.72
N GLY A 569 17.16 18.28 27.61
CA GLY A 569 16.87 19.71 27.54
C GLY A 569 18.12 20.60 27.47
N ASP A 570 19.30 20.02 27.21
CA ASP A 570 20.59 20.71 27.15
C ASP A 570 20.81 21.38 25.76
N LEU A 571 19.81 22.14 25.29
CA LEU A 571 19.80 22.73 23.96
C LEU A 571 20.28 24.20 23.98
N PRO A 572 20.97 24.67 22.93
CA PRO A 572 21.41 26.07 22.83
C PRO A 572 20.23 27.00 22.49
N LEU A 573 19.38 27.28 23.48
CA LEU A 573 18.11 28.00 23.31
C LEU A 573 18.27 29.45 22.81
N ASP A 574 19.42 30.07 23.10
CA ASP A 574 19.75 31.44 22.69
C ASP A 574 20.40 31.53 21.29
N GLY A 575 20.63 30.37 20.63
CA GLY A 575 21.29 30.27 19.33
C GLY A 575 20.33 30.21 18.13
N PRO A 576 20.85 30.25 16.89
CA PRO A 576 20.03 30.10 15.69
C PRO A 576 19.39 28.70 15.60
N PRO A 577 18.20 28.54 14.96
CA PRO A 577 17.50 27.27 14.81
C PRO A 577 18.35 26.11 14.25
N LYS A 578 19.37 26.42 13.43
CA LYS A 578 20.28 25.42 12.89
C LYS A 578 21.00 24.62 13.99
N GLY A 579 21.34 25.26 15.11
CA GLY A 579 22.02 24.60 16.24
C GLY A 579 21.18 23.50 16.89
N PHE A 580 19.86 23.63 16.85
CA PHE A 580 18.92 22.60 17.32
C PHE A 580 18.94 21.40 16.37
N THR A 581 18.89 21.65 15.06
CA THR A 581 18.95 20.59 14.04
C THR A 581 20.28 19.83 14.06
N ASP A 582 21.39 20.54 14.30
CA ASP A 582 22.72 19.93 14.42
C ASP A 582 22.88 19.12 15.73
N ALA A 583 22.11 19.44 16.76
CA ALA A 583 22.12 18.74 18.04
C ALA A 583 21.35 17.40 18.04
N VAL A 584 20.53 17.15 17.02
CA VAL A 584 19.82 15.86 16.85
C VAL A 584 20.83 14.79 16.45
N LEU A 585 20.86 13.67 17.19
CA LEU A 585 21.71 12.54 16.83
C LEU A 585 21.24 11.91 15.51
N ASP A 586 22.16 11.30 14.77
CA ASP A 586 21.81 10.54 13.57
C ASP A 586 20.83 9.40 13.87
N ASP A 587 20.92 8.84 15.08
CA ASP A 587 20.07 7.77 15.59
C ASP A 587 19.35 8.22 16.88
N GLU A 588 18.73 9.42 16.83
CA GLU A 588 18.03 10.04 17.96
C GLU A 588 16.94 9.17 18.56
N PHE A 589 16.28 8.35 17.75
CA PHE A 589 15.23 7.41 18.14
C PHE A 589 15.59 6.01 17.62
N PRO A 590 16.42 5.26 18.37
CA PRO A 590 16.90 3.95 17.95
C PRO A 590 15.76 2.95 17.80
N LEU A 591 15.94 1.95 16.94
CA LEU A 591 14.96 0.85 16.78
C LEU A 591 14.68 0.16 18.12
N SER A 592 13.41 -0.13 18.39
CA SER A 592 13.01 -0.98 19.51
C SER A 592 13.55 -2.41 19.34
N MET A 593 13.59 -3.20 20.43
CA MET A 593 14.02 -4.62 20.36
C MET A 593 13.21 -5.43 19.34
N PHE A 594 11.91 -5.12 19.20
CA PHE A 594 11.05 -5.74 18.20
C PHE A 594 11.55 -5.44 16.78
N TYR A 595 11.80 -4.17 16.46
CA TYR A 595 12.26 -3.78 15.12
C TYR A 595 13.68 -4.22 14.81
N GLU A 596 14.58 -4.26 15.79
CA GLU A 596 15.92 -4.85 15.59
C GLU A 596 15.84 -6.34 15.25
N ALA A 597 14.89 -7.08 15.84
CA ALA A 597 14.68 -8.48 15.52
C ALA A 597 14.01 -8.65 14.14
N LEU A 598 12.96 -7.88 13.86
CA LEU A 598 12.22 -7.93 12.59
C LEU A 598 13.13 -7.56 11.41
N SER A 599 13.85 -6.45 11.49
CA SER A 599 14.78 -5.98 10.44
C SER A 599 15.81 -7.06 10.09
N ARG A 600 16.36 -7.77 11.08
CA ARG A 600 17.29 -8.89 10.83
C ARG A 600 16.63 -10.10 10.18
N LYS A 601 15.35 -10.34 10.44
CA LYS A 601 14.62 -11.50 9.90
C LYS A 601 14.15 -11.31 8.47
N ILE A 602 13.72 -10.10 8.11
CA ILE A 602 13.14 -9.81 6.79
C ILE A 602 14.02 -8.92 5.91
N GLY A 603 15.22 -8.54 6.37
CA GLY A 603 16.13 -7.66 5.64
C GLY A 603 16.44 -8.11 4.20
N ASP A 604 16.65 -9.41 3.98
CA ASP A 604 16.86 -9.97 2.64
C ASP A 604 15.62 -9.84 1.74
N VAL A 605 14.42 -9.95 2.32
CA VAL A 605 13.16 -9.74 1.59
C VAL A 605 13.03 -8.27 1.19
N VAL A 606 13.30 -7.34 2.11
CA VAL A 606 13.30 -5.89 1.84
C VAL A 606 14.32 -5.53 0.75
N ALA A 607 15.54 -6.07 0.83
CA ALA A 607 16.57 -5.83 -0.19
C ALA A 607 16.16 -6.38 -1.57
N SER A 608 15.45 -7.51 -1.60
CA SER A 608 14.94 -8.11 -2.84
C SER A 608 13.85 -7.31 -3.53
N THR A 609 13.33 -6.23 -2.92
CA THR A 609 12.29 -5.40 -3.54
C THR A 609 12.84 -4.22 -4.35
N SER A 610 14.16 -4.05 -4.43
CA SER A 610 14.75 -3.04 -5.30
C SER A 610 14.35 -3.29 -6.75
N GLY A 611 13.87 -2.26 -7.45
CA GLY A 611 13.46 -2.35 -8.85
C GLY A 611 12.16 -3.12 -9.10
N ILE A 612 11.51 -3.67 -8.07
CA ILE A 612 10.31 -4.48 -8.24
C ILE A 612 9.17 -3.67 -8.88
N THR A 613 8.41 -4.35 -9.74
CA THR A 613 7.17 -3.88 -10.37
C THR A 613 6.10 -4.97 -10.23
N ALA A 614 4.89 -4.70 -10.74
CA ALA A 614 3.73 -5.60 -10.71
C ALA A 614 4.01 -7.07 -11.10
#